data_AF-A0A9P5UUG0-F1
#
_entry.id   AF-A0A9P5UUG0-F1
#
_cell.length_a   1.000
_cell.length_b   1.000
_cell.length_c   1.000
_cell.angle_alpha   90.00
_cell.angle_beta   90.00
_cell.angle_gamma   90.00
#
_symmetry.space_group_name_H-M   'P 1'
#
loop_
_entity.id
_entity.type
_entity.pdbx_description
1 polymer ?
#
loop_
_entity_poly.entity_id
_entity_poly.type
_entity_poly.pdbx_seq_one_letter_code
_entity_poly.pdbx_strand_id
1 'polypeptide(L)'
;QWDVKLLITCRTQYLGPDYRDRFVPKAPAQYHGSANDLFLEAIIAPFSKAQIELYVEKYVPLEPRTWVKKDYMDKLTAIPNLMDLVKNPFLLTLALEALPKVVEGKTDLSKLRVTRVELYDTFAKHWLSVNKRRLQDLKLKDEKLEALEDLLSDGFEQNGIEFQKKLAAAIFREQEGRPVVEYSQRRDKLTWKREFFSTEADVILLREASLLGRAGNQYRFIHRSILEYFFSCAVWDTTRSDDEFDPHAYLASVDRTLSIADHLLSMRNLVSEPSIILFLVERVQAQPNFKEHLLALVDLSKSETQASQAAANAITILVRSGQRFNGTDLQRIRIPGADVTGGRFDSAQLQDSNLTGVNLTKAWIRQANFSRAQMEGVRFGELPYLNEDSSIWSCALSPDGNTFAAGLDTGDISMYDTATWTKTRTFQGHKSRIYGLCFSPSGLHLLSGSHDRTARLWSSETESTEYILEGHEMSVSVVAYSPCGKQVASASYMKMVRGSL
;
A
#
# COMPACT_ATOMS: atom_id res chain seq x y z
N GLN A 1 25.41 -25.73 13.03
CA GLN A 1 25.44 -24.70 11.97
C GLN A 1 24.02 -24.57 11.46
N TRP A 2 23.47 -23.36 11.40
CA TRP A 2 22.14 -23.15 10.82
C TRP A 2 22.31 -22.97 9.31
N ASP A 3 21.65 -23.81 8.52
CA ASP A 3 21.74 -23.82 7.04
C ASP A 3 20.79 -22.78 6.43
N VAL A 4 20.79 -21.57 6.98
CA VAL A 4 19.83 -20.50 6.66
C VAL A 4 20.53 -19.38 5.88
N LYS A 5 19.99 -19.05 4.70
CA LYS A 5 20.35 -17.83 3.97
C LYS A 5 19.44 -16.70 4.43
N LEU A 6 19.95 -15.83 5.30
CA LEU A 6 19.22 -14.65 5.77
C LEU A 6 19.53 -13.43 4.88
N LEU A 7 18.50 -12.82 4.29
CA LEU A 7 18.58 -11.52 3.64
C LEU A 7 17.80 -10.49 4.48
N ILE A 8 18.49 -9.48 4.99
CA ILE A 8 17.86 -8.32 5.63
C ILE A 8 17.91 -7.17 4.63
N THR A 9 16.75 -6.70 4.18
CA THR A 9 16.68 -5.58 3.22
C THR A 9 15.46 -4.70 3.46
N CYS A 10 15.64 -3.39 3.33
CA CYS A 10 14.55 -2.40 3.24
C CYS A 10 14.12 -2.13 1.78
N ARG A 11 14.62 -2.94 0.84
CA ARG A 11 14.55 -2.73 -0.62
C ARG A 11 14.04 -3.98 -1.33
N THR A 12 12.98 -4.60 -0.84
CA THR A 12 12.41 -5.83 -1.42
C THR A 12 12.06 -5.66 -2.90
N GLN A 13 11.64 -4.45 -3.31
CA GLN A 13 11.27 -4.16 -4.70
C GLN A 13 12.46 -4.09 -5.66
N TYR A 14 13.68 -4.11 -5.14
CA TYR A 14 14.92 -4.17 -5.93
C TYR A 14 15.39 -5.60 -6.17
N LEU A 15 14.72 -6.59 -5.58
CA LEU A 15 15.11 -7.98 -5.74
C LEU A 15 14.56 -8.57 -7.06
N GLY A 16 13.57 -7.94 -7.70
CA GLY A 16 12.91 -8.43 -8.90
C GLY A 16 11.75 -9.38 -8.59
N PRO A 17 10.89 -9.70 -9.57
CA PRO A 17 9.65 -10.47 -9.35
C PRO A 17 9.91 -11.89 -8.79
N ASP A 18 10.98 -12.55 -9.26
CA ASP A 18 11.26 -13.96 -8.93
C ASP A 18 12.36 -14.10 -7.87
N TYR A 19 12.53 -13.07 -7.02
CA TYR A 19 13.62 -13.12 -6.05
C TYR A 19 13.48 -14.28 -5.08
N ARG A 20 12.24 -14.63 -4.72
CA ARG A 20 11.92 -15.70 -3.77
C ARG A 20 12.51 -17.03 -4.23
N ASP A 21 12.46 -17.32 -5.53
CA ASP A 21 13.02 -18.54 -6.13
C ASP A 21 14.53 -18.69 -5.91
N ARG A 22 15.25 -17.59 -5.70
CA ARG A 22 16.69 -17.61 -5.38
C ARG A 22 16.98 -17.93 -3.91
N PHE A 23 15.97 -17.78 -3.05
CA PHE A 23 16.08 -17.99 -1.60
C PHE A 23 15.37 -19.27 -1.13
N VAL A 24 14.41 -19.79 -1.91
CA VAL A 24 13.82 -21.11 -1.68
C VAL A 24 14.90 -22.18 -1.87
N PRO A 25 15.20 -23.01 -0.85
CA PRO A 25 16.11 -24.13 -1.01
C PRO A 25 15.53 -25.11 -2.05
N LYS A 26 16.35 -25.57 -3.01
CA LYS A 26 15.96 -26.70 -3.87
C LYS A 26 15.89 -27.93 -2.98
N ALA A 27 14.69 -28.44 -2.69
CA ALA A 27 14.49 -29.52 -1.72
C ALA A 27 15.41 -30.73 -2.00
N PRO A 28 16.39 -31.03 -1.14
CA PRO A 28 16.99 -32.36 -1.07
C PRO A 28 15.94 -33.36 -0.58
N ALA A 29 16.10 -34.64 -0.90
CA ALA A 29 15.24 -35.75 -0.44
C ALA A 29 15.13 -35.92 1.10
N GLN A 30 15.69 -34.99 1.89
CA GLN A 30 15.82 -35.01 3.35
C GLN A 30 14.92 -33.99 4.07
N TYR A 31 14.18 -33.13 3.36
CA TYR A 31 13.29 -32.14 3.98
C TYR A 31 11.83 -32.58 3.83
N HIS A 32 11.14 -32.79 4.95
CA HIS A 32 9.69 -33.01 4.98
C HIS A 32 8.98 -31.65 4.99
N GLY A 33 8.43 -31.22 3.85
CA GLY A 33 7.66 -29.97 3.72
C GLY A 33 7.53 -29.51 2.27
N SER A 34 6.56 -28.65 1.96
CA SER A 34 6.48 -28.01 0.65
C SER A 34 7.52 -26.89 0.56
N ALA A 35 8.00 -26.56 -0.65
CA ALA A 35 9.03 -25.52 -0.83
C ALA A 35 8.62 -24.13 -0.27
N ASN A 36 7.32 -23.87 -0.15
CA ASN A 36 6.78 -22.64 0.42
C ASN A 36 6.97 -22.54 1.95
N ASP A 37 7.04 -23.67 2.65
CA ASP A 37 7.19 -23.69 4.12
C ASP A 37 8.62 -23.36 4.58
N LEU A 38 9.58 -23.35 3.64
CA LEU A 38 11.01 -23.06 3.89
C LEU A 38 11.36 -21.58 3.71
N PHE A 39 10.46 -20.76 3.15
CA PHE A 39 10.65 -19.32 2.97
C PHE A 39 9.89 -18.56 4.06
N LEU A 40 10.62 -17.95 4.99
CA LEU A 40 10.05 -17.06 5.99
C LEU A 40 10.34 -15.60 5.64
N GLU A 41 9.28 -14.80 5.50
CA GLU A 41 9.38 -13.36 5.36
C GLU A 41 8.93 -12.69 6.66
N ALA A 42 9.81 -11.87 7.23
CA ALA A 42 9.51 -11.06 8.41
C ALA A 42 9.65 -9.58 8.06
N ILE A 43 8.68 -8.77 8.47
CA ILE A 43 8.75 -7.32 8.32
C ILE A 43 9.38 -6.75 9.60
N ILE A 44 10.43 -5.95 9.44
CA ILE A 44 11.09 -5.29 10.57
C ILE A 44 10.12 -4.28 11.17
N ALA A 45 9.86 -4.41 12.47
CA ALA A 45 9.03 -3.47 13.21
C ALA A 45 9.63 -2.04 13.12
N PRO A 46 8.79 -0.99 13.10
CA PRO A 46 9.27 0.39 13.18
C PRO A 46 10.16 0.60 14.42
N PHE A 47 11.15 1.48 14.32
CA PHE A 47 12.08 1.70 15.43
C PHE A 47 11.35 2.18 16.69
N SER A 48 11.73 1.59 17.82
CA SER A 48 11.39 2.12 19.14
C SER A 48 12.17 3.41 19.43
N LYS A 49 11.72 4.19 20.42
CA LYS A 49 12.44 5.40 20.85
C LYS A 49 13.90 5.11 21.23
N ALA A 50 14.15 4.00 21.94
CA ALA A 50 15.50 3.60 22.33
C ALA A 50 16.38 3.24 21.11
N GLN A 51 15.81 2.61 20.09
CA GLN A 51 16.53 2.31 18.84
C GLN A 51 16.85 3.59 18.05
N ILE A 52 15.94 4.57 18.03
CA ILE A 52 16.18 5.89 17.44
C ILE A 52 17.34 6.59 18.18
N GLU A 53 17.31 6.63 19.51
CA GLU A 53 18.38 7.24 20.32
C GLU A 53 19.74 6.61 20.07
N LEU A 54 19.80 5.27 19.98
CA LEU A 54 21.02 4.53 19.67
C LEU A 54 21.51 4.81 18.25
N TYR A 55 20.60 4.94 17.29
CA TYR A 55 20.95 5.29 15.92
C TYR A 55 21.55 6.70 15.84
N VAL A 56 20.91 7.69 16.48
CA VAL A 56 21.41 9.08 16.53
C VAL A 56 22.79 9.15 17.16
N GLU A 57 23.03 8.39 18.24
CA GLU A 57 24.33 8.31 18.90
C GLU A 57 25.44 7.82 17.97
N LYS A 58 25.15 6.83 17.11
CA LYS A 58 26.10 6.32 16.11
C LYS A 58 26.22 7.21 14.88
N TYR A 59 25.19 8.01 14.59
CA TYR A 59 25.12 8.86 13.41
C TYR A 59 25.94 10.16 13.57
N VAL A 60 25.85 10.82 14.72
CA VAL A 60 26.52 12.10 15.00
C VAL A 60 28.04 12.09 14.71
N PRO A 61 28.80 11.03 15.04
CA PRO A 61 30.25 11.01 14.81
C PRO A 61 30.69 10.75 13.36
N LEU A 62 29.77 10.40 12.44
CA LEU A 62 30.14 9.96 11.08
C LEU A 62 30.74 11.08 10.22
N GLU A 63 30.37 12.34 10.49
CA GLU A 63 30.84 13.51 9.76
C GLU A 63 31.00 14.69 10.73
N PRO A 64 31.85 15.68 10.42
CA PRO A 64 31.94 16.90 11.22
C PRO A 64 30.60 17.65 11.19
N ARG A 65 29.83 17.53 12.27
CA ARG A 65 28.50 18.11 12.45
C ARG A 65 28.49 19.10 13.61
N THR A 66 27.64 20.12 13.52
CA THR A 66 27.47 21.13 14.58
C THR A 66 26.54 20.65 15.69
N TRP A 67 25.62 19.74 15.39
CA TRP A 67 24.64 19.21 16.33
C TRP A 67 25.15 17.96 17.04
N VAL A 68 24.92 17.90 18.35
CA VAL A 68 25.17 16.71 19.17
C VAL A 68 23.90 15.85 19.30
N LYS A 69 24.03 14.63 19.86
CA LYS A 69 22.89 13.71 20.10
C LYS A 69 21.71 14.41 20.78
N LYS A 70 22.00 15.26 21.77
CA LYS A 70 20.99 15.99 22.52
C LYS A 70 20.18 16.92 21.62
N ASP A 71 20.81 17.68 20.73
CA ASP A 71 20.12 18.60 19.83
C ASP A 71 19.12 17.85 18.95
N TYR A 72 19.53 16.75 18.34
CA TYR A 72 18.64 15.92 17.52
C TYR A 72 17.46 15.37 18.34
N MET A 73 17.72 14.76 19.49
CA MET A 73 16.67 14.14 20.29
C MET A 73 15.69 15.16 20.87
N ASP A 74 16.18 16.34 21.25
CA ASP A 74 15.35 17.45 21.73
C ASP A 74 14.42 17.93 20.59
N LYS A 75 14.92 18.11 19.36
CA LYS A 75 14.08 18.51 18.21
C LYS A 75 13.08 17.43 17.79
N LEU A 76 13.52 16.18 17.70
CA LEU A 76 12.64 15.05 17.33
C LEU A 76 11.49 14.91 18.32
N THR A 77 11.74 15.16 19.61
CA THR A 77 10.73 15.05 20.67
C THR A 77 9.85 16.31 20.77
N ALA A 78 10.42 17.49 20.57
CA ALA A 78 9.69 18.75 20.74
C ALA A 78 8.76 19.09 19.58
N ILE A 79 9.13 18.72 18.34
CA ILE A 79 8.32 18.96 17.16
C ILE A 79 7.26 17.86 17.07
N PRO A 80 5.96 18.20 17.02
CA PRO A 80 4.88 17.24 16.80
C PRO A 80 5.17 16.32 15.60
N ASN A 81 4.60 15.12 15.60
CA ASN A 81 4.67 14.12 14.51
C ASN A 81 6.06 13.60 14.07
N LEU A 82 7.18 14.25 14.41
CA LEU A 82 8.52 13.80 13.99
C LEU A 82 8.88 12.43 14.56
N MET A 83 8.67 12.21 15.85
CA MET A 83 8.92 10.89 16.47
C MET A 83 8.19 9.75 15.77
N ASP A 84 7.00 9.99 15.22
CA ASP A 84 6.25 8.96 14.50
C ASP A 84 6.81 8.72 13.09
N LEU A 85 7.17 9.81 12.39
CA LEU A 85 7.80 9.74 11.07
C LEU A 85 9.14 8.98 11.11
N VAL A 86 10.00 9.28 12.09
CA VAL A 86 11.35 8.70 12.17
C VAL A 86 11.38 7.29 12.75
N LYS A 87 10.23 6.67 13.05
CA LYS A 87 10.18 5.21 13.28
C LYS A 87 10.54 4.43 12.01
N ASN A 88 10.36 5.03 10.83
CA ASN A 88 10.87 4.47 9.59
C ASN A 88 12.39 4.70 9.50
N PRO A 89 13.22 3.64 9.38
CA PRO A 89 14.68 3.79 9.43
C PRO A 89 15.28 4.70 8.35
N PHE A 90 14.77 4.65 7.11
CA PHE A 90 15.27 5.52 6.04
C PHE A 90 14.86 6.98 6.29
N LEU A 91 13.64 7.19 6.77
CA LEU A 91 13.16 8.53 7.10
C LEU A 91 13.89 9.11 8.31
N LEU A 92 14.35 8.30 9.26
CA LEU A 92 15.24 8.75 10.34
C LEU A 92 16.54 9.32 9.77
N THR A 93 17.26 8.56 8.94
CA THR A 93 18.52 9.04 8.33
C THR A 93 18.31 10.35 7.56
N LEU A 94 17.25 10.40 6.74
CA LEU A 94 16.91 11.58 5.95
C LEU A 94 16.54 12.77 6.84
N ALA A 95 15.76 12.53 7.90
CA ALA A 95 15.38 13.57 8.85
C ALA A 95 16.60 14.13 9.58
N LEU A 96 17.53 13.30 10.05
CA LEU A 96 18.73 13.79 10.73
C LEU A 96 19.60 14.67 9.82
N GLU A 97 19.62 14.40 8.51
CA GLU A 97 20.33 15.24 7.54
C GLU A 97 19.61 16.57 7.29
N ALA A 98 18.28 16.52 7.12
CA ALA A 98 17.49 17.70 6.75
C ALA A 98 17.14 18.62 7.93
N LEU A 99 16.97 18.06 9.13
CA LEU A 99 16.37 18.74 10.28
C LEU A 99 17.11 20.02 10.69
N PRO A 100 18.46 20.08 10.71
CA PRO A 100 19.16 21.32 11.03
C PRO A 100 18.74 22.51 10.17
N LYS A 101 18.53 22.27 8.87
CA LYS A 101 18.09 23.30 7.93
C LYS A 101 16.59 23.59 8.05
N VAL A 102 15.78 22.55 8.28
CA VAL A 102 14.32 22.69 8.44
C VAL A 102 13.95 23.53 9.66
N VAL A 103 14.70 23.46 10.76
CA VAL A 103 14.41 24.22 11.99
C VAL A 103 15.16 25.55 12.08
N GLU A 104 16.05 25.84 11.13
CA GLU A 104 16.84 27.06 11.12
C GLU A 104 15.92 28.29 11.13
N GLY A 105 16.17 29.22 12.07
CA GLY A 105 15.35 30.43 12.23
C GLY A 105 13.96 30.22 12.83
N LYS A 106 13.55 28.99 13.17
CA LYS A 106 12.23 28.71 13.77
C LYS A 106 12.31 28.74 15.31
N THR A 107 11.51 29.60 15.95
CA THR A 107 11.56 29.85 17.40
C THR A 107 10.53 29.04 18.21
N ASP A 108 9.30 28.88 17.72
CA ASP A 108 8.26 28.08 18.37
C ASP A 108 8.12 26.70 17.71
N LEU A 109 8.88 25.73 18.20
CA LEU A 109 8.91 24.37 17.67
C LEU A 109 7.65 23.55 18.02
N SER A 110 6.91 23.94 19.06
CA SER A 110 5.73 23.20 19.52
C SER A 110 4.56 23.27 18.55
N LYS A 111 4.52 24.32 17.73
CA LYS A 111 3.52 24.54 16.66
C LYS A 111 4.04 24.15 15.29
N LEU A 112 5.33 23.84 15.17
CA LEU A 112 5.93 23.47 13.91
C LEU A 112 5.43 22.09 13.49
N ARG A 113 4.90 21.98 12.27
CA ARG A 113 4.52 20.70 11.68
C ARG A 113 5.41 20.40 10.49
N VAL A 114 6.41 19.55 10.70
CA VAL A 114 7.33 19.15 9.63
C VAL A 114 6.70 18.03 8.82
N THR A 115 6.63 18.21 7.50
CA THR A 115 6.07 17.23 6.57
C THR A 115 7.17 16.34 5.98
N ARG A 116 6.82 15.19 5.40
CA ARG A 116 7.80 14.37 4.66
C ARG A 116 8.30 15.15 3.45
N VAL A 117 7.41 15.83 2.75
CA VAL A 117 7.75 16.73 1.64
C VAL A 117 8.87 17.71 2.05
N GLU A 118 8.73 18.44 3.15
CA GLU A 118 9.74 19.41 3.60
C GLU A 118 11.10 18.77 3.89
N LEU A 119 11.10 17.58 4.50
CA LEU A 119 12.32 16.81 4.76
C LEU A 119 13.00 16.37 3.46
N TYR A 120 12.25 15.81 2.51
CA TYR A 120 12.80 15.34 1.24
C TYR A 120 13.25 16.49 0.33
N ASP A 121 12.48 17.58 0.24
CA ASP A 121 12.85 18.80 -0.48
C ASP A 121 14.19 19.34 0.05
N THR A 122 14.33 19.40 1.39
CA THR A 122 15.56 19.88 2.04
C THR A 122 16.73 18.93 1.82
N PHE A 123 16.51 17.62 2.00
CA PHE A 123 17.53 16.60 1.79
C PHE A 123 18.05 16.57 0.36
N ALA A 124 17.15 16.59 -0.64
CA ALA A 124 17.54 16.56 -2.05
C ALA A 124 18.35 17.80 -2.45
N LYS A 125 17.93 19.00 -2.02
CA LYS A 125 18.67 20.24 -2.24
C LYS A 125 20.04 20.21 -1.57
N HIS A 126 20.11 19.75 -0.31
CA HIS A 126 21.37 19.62 0.40
C HIS A 126 22.34 18.67 -0.31
N TRP A 127 21.86 17.49 -0.70
CA TRP A 127 22.63 16.49 -1.42
C TRP A 127 23.24 17.04 -2.72
N LEU A 128 22.42 17.73 -3.53
CA LEU A 128 22.88 18.35 -4.78
C LEU A 128 23.89 19.46 -4.49
N SER A 129 23.69 20.28 -3.47
CA SER A 129 24.61 21.36 -3.10
C SER A 129 25.97 20.84 -2.61
N VAL A 130 26.00 19.72 -1.88
CA VAL A 130 27.25 19.05 -1.48
C VAL A 130 27.97 18.49 -2.70
N ASN A 131 27.26 17.80 -3.60
CA ASN A 131 27.86 17.23 -4.80
C ASN A 131 28.28 18.28 -5.83
N LYS A 132 27.58 19.41 -5.91
CA LYS A 132 27.99 20.57 -6.70
C LYS A 132 29.36 21.06 -6.27
N ARG A 133 29.57 21.30 -4.97
CA ARG A 133 30.88 21.70 -4.42
C ARG A 133 31.96 20.66 -4.72
N ARG A 134 31.65 19.38 -4.53
CA ARG A 134 32.56 18.27 -4.88
C ARG A 134 32.97 18.32 -6.35
N LEU A 135 32.04 18.60 -7.27
CA LEU A 135 32.34 18.70 -8.71
C LEU A 135 33.18 19.94 -9.03
N GLN A 136 32.95 21.07 -8.36
CA GLN A 136 33.75 22.29 -8.51
C GLN A 136 35.19 22.11 -8.03
N ASP A 137 35.40 21.27 -7.00
CA ASP A 137 36.74 20.95 -6.48
C ASP A 137 37.51 19.93 -7.35
N LEU A 138 36.83 19.26 -8.29
CA LEU A 138 37.48 18.33 -9.22
C LEU A 138 38.18 19.10 -10.34
N LYS A 139 39.38 18.64 -10.71
CA LYS A 139 40.07 19.09 -11.92
C LYS A 139 39.45 18.46 -13.16
N LEU A 140 38.27 18.96 -13.56
CA LEU A 140 37.64 18.62 -14.83
C LEU A 140 38.44 19.19 -16.00
N LYS A 141 38.31 18.58 -17.18
CA LYS A 141 38.97 19.00 -18.42
C LYS A 141 37.95 19.09 -19.54
N ASP A 142 38.27 19.90 -20.54
CA ASP A 142 37.59 19.95 -21.83
C ASP A 142 36.07 20.19 -21.67
N GLU A 143 35.25 19.45 -22.44
CA GLU A 143 33.79 19.57 -22.52
C GLU A 143 33.05 19.48 -21.16
N LYS A 144 33.62 18.78 -20.16
CA LYS A 144 33.00 18.67 -18.83
C LYS A 144 33.16 19.92 -17.99
N LEU A 145 34.20 20.72 -18.23
CA LEU A 145 34.37 21.97 -17.51
C LEU A 145 33.35 23.00 -18.02
N GLU A 146 33.22 23.13 -19.34
CA GLU A 146 32.23 24.00 -19.99
C GLU A 146 30.80 23.64 -19.58
N ALA A 147 30.43 22.36 -19.66
CA ALA A 147 29.11 21.92 -19.21
C ALA A 147 28.85 22.17 -17.71
N LEU A 148 29.89 22.12 -16.86
CA LEU A 148 29.73 22.47 -15.44
C LEU A 148 29.51 23.97 -15.25
N GLU A 149 30.26 24.82 -15.97
CA GLU A 149 30.10 26.28 -15.93
C GLU A 149 28.69 26.70 -16.38
N ASP A 150 28.18 26.10 -17.46
CA ASP A 150 26.80 26.32 -17.93
C ASP A 150 25.77 25.92 -16.87
N LEU A 151 25.88 24.70 -16.34
CA LEU A 151 24.96 24.23 -15.30
C LEU A 151 25.00 25.09 -14.02
N LEU A 152 26.15 25.67 -13.67
CA LEU A 152 26.28 26.59 -12.54
C LEU A 152 25.57 27.91 -12.81
N SER A 153 25.72 28.44 -14.03
CA SER A 153 25.05 29.67 -14.48
C SER A 153 23.53 29.54 -14.49
N ASP A 154 23.03 28.39 -14.95
CA ASP A 154 21.59 28.08 -15.07
C ASP A 154 20.94 27.63 -13.75
N GLY A 155 21.72 27.47 -12.68
CA GLY A 155 21.24 26.98 -11.40
C GLY A 155 21.33 25.45 -11.26
N PHE A 156 22.51 24.98 -10.87
CA PHE A 156 22.86 23.56 -10.81
C PHE A 156 21.88 22.72 -9.98
N GLU A 157 21.50 23.18 -8.77
CA GLU A 157 20.56 22.44 -7.93
C GLU A 157 19.18 22.30 -8.57
N GLN A 158 18.70 23.33 -9.29
CA GLN A 158 17.40 23.27 -9.96
C GLN A 158 17.45 22.30 -11.15
N ASN A 159 18.51 22.37 -11.96
CA ASN A 159 18.75 21.41 -13.04
C ASN A 159 18.86 19.96 -12.52
N GLY A 160 19.52 19.75 -11.38
CA GLY A 160 19.62 18.44 -10.74
C GLY A 160 18.29 17.91 -10.20
N ILE A 161 17.41 18.78 -9.70
CA ILE A 161 16.04 18.39 -9.31
C ILE A 161 15.21 18.03 -10.55
N GLU A 162 15.28 18.86 -11.60
CA GLU A 162 14.52 18.66 -12.83
C GLU A 162 14.93 17.37 -13.55
N PHE A 163 16.24 17.10 -13.63
CA PHE A 163 16.78 15.85 -14.15
C PHE A 163 16.19 14.63 -13.43
N GLN A 164 16.16 14.65 -12.09
CA GLN A 164 15.65 13.54 -11.28
C GLN A 164 14.12 13.40 -11.36
N LYS A 165 13.38 14.50 -11.50
CA LYS A 165 11.93 14.48 -11.77
C LYS A 165 11.63 13.83 -13.11
N LYS A 166 12.29 14.26 -14.18
CA LYS A 166 12.13 13.72 -15.53
C LYS A 166 12.49 12.24 -15.56
N LEU A 167 13.59 11.84 -14.92
CA LEU A 167 13.97 10.44 -14.78
C LEU A 167 12.91 9.63 -14.03
N ALA A 168 12.39 10.15 -12.91
CA ALA A 168 11.34 9.47 -12.15
C ALA A 168 10.06 9.29 -12.98
N ALA A 169 9.62 10.34 -13.68
CA ALA A 169 8.47 10.28 -14.59
C ALA A 169 8.68 9.24 -15.71
N ALA A 170 9.85 9.22 -16.34
CA ALA A 170 10.21 8.24 -17.36
C ALA A 170 10.24 6.81 -16.80
N ILE A 171 10.75 6.59 -15.58
CA ILE A 171 10.73 5.28 -14.92
C ILE A 171 9.30 4.79 -14.69
N PHE A 172 8.39 5.66 -14.25
CA PHE A 172 6.99 5.29 -14.05
C PHE A 172 6.27 5.01 -15.37
N ARG A 173 6.55 5.81 -16.40
CA ARG A 173 5.94 5.69 -17.73
C ARG A 173 6.42 4.45 -18.48
N GLU A 174 7.73 4.24 -18.54
CA GLU A 174 8.36 3.31 -19.48
C GLU A 174 8.72 1.94 -18.87
N GLN A 175 8.74 1.83 -17.54
CA GLN A 175 9.09 0.59 -16.84
C GLN A 175 8.25 0.35 -15.58
N GLU A 176 7.01 0.86 -15.57
CA GLU A 176 6.01 0.59 -14.52
C GLU A 176 6.53 0.92 -13.11
N GLY A 177 7.35 1.96 -12.96
CA GLY A 177 7.87 2.38 -11.66
C GLY A 177 8.90 1.42 -11.05
N ARG A 178 9.36 0.40 -11.79
CA ARG A 178 10.39 -0.53 -11.32
C ARG A 178 11.66 0.29 -11.03
N PRO A 179 12.32 0.12 -9.87
CA PRO A 179 13.30 1.11 -9.42
C PRO A 179 14.73 0.90 -9.97
N VAL A 180 14.94 -0.11 -10.83
CA VAL A 180 16.24 -0.46 -11.42
C VAL A 180 16.17 -0.23 -12.93
N VAL A 181 17.03 0.66 -13.43
CA VAL A 181 17.20 0.91 -14.86
C VAL A 181 18.48 0.24 -15.34
N GLU A 182 18.38 -0.70 -16.26
CA GLU A 182 19.54 -1.24 -16.95
C GLU A 182 19.85 -0.41 -18.20
N TYR A 183 21.10 0.05 -18.34
CA TYR A 183 21.53 0.85 -19.48
C TYR A 183 22.80 0.30 -20.13
N SER A 184 22.77 0.22 -21.46
CA SER A 184 23.92 -0.07 -22.30
C SER A 184 23.92 0.87 -23.51
N GLN A 185 24.99 1.63 -23.67
CA GLN A 185 25.17 2.59 -24.78
C GLN A 185 24.81 2.02 -26.16
N ARG A 186 25.14 0.74 -26.41
CA ARG A 186 24.87 0.09 -27.70
C ARG A 186 23.40 -0.28 -27.88
N ARG A 187 22.74 -0.76 -26.83
CA ARG A 187 21.36 -1.27 -26.90
C ARG A 187 20.32 -0.16 -26.75
N ASP A 188 20.62 0.83 -25.93
CA ASP A 188 19.67 1.85 -25.48
C ASP A 188 19.86 3.20 -26.20
N LYS A 189 20.62 3.26 -27.30
CA LYS A 189 20.91 4.50 -28.04
C LYS A 189 19.65 5.21 -28.57
N LEU A 190 18.58 4.45 -28.83
CA LEU A 190 17.31 4.94 -29.39
C LEU A 190 16.15 4.82 -28.39
N THR A 191 16.44 4.69 -27.10
CA THR A 191 15.42 4.62 -26.04
C THR A 191 15.45 5.87 -25.17
N TRP A 192 14.39 6.09 -24.40
CA TRP A 192 14.28 7.16 -23.40
C TRP A 192 15.48 7.20 -22.43
N LYS A 193 16.10 6.04 -22.19
CA LYS A 193 17.24 5.93 -21.27
C LYS A 193 18.44 6.75 -21.71
N ARG A 194 18.61 7.00 -23.01
CA ARG A 194 19.72 7.81 -23.52
C ARG A 194 19.71 9.21 -22.88
N GLU A 195 18.55 9.82 -22.70
CA GLU A 195 18.41 11.16 -22.10
C GLU A 195 19.06 11.25 -20.70
N PHE A 196 19.06 10.16 -19.94
CA PHE A 196 19.53 10.14 -18.55
C PHE A 196 20.87 9.42 -18.36
N PHE A 197 21.22 8.52 -19.28
CA PHE A 197 22.34 7.59 -19.11
C PHE A 197 23.40 7.70 -20.21
N SER A 198 23.29 8.67 -21.13
CA SER A 198 24.30 8.94 -22.16
C SER A 198 25.66 9.35 -21.56
N THR A 199 26.62 9.49 -22.48
CA THR A 199 27.97 9.99 -22.23
C THR A 199 28.10 11.49 -22.49
N GLU A 200 26.99 12.21 -22.66
CA GLU A 200 26.98 13.67 -22.81
C GLU A 200 27.42 14.31 -21.48
N ALA A 201 28.20 15.40 -21.55
CA ALA A 201 28.97 15.91 -20.42
C ALA A 201 28.09 16.40 -19.26
N ASP A 202 27.06 17.18 -19.57
CA ASP A 202 26.01 17.65 -18.67
C ASP A 202 25.23 16.48 -18.02
N VAL A 203 24.83 15.48 -18.81
CA VAL A 203 24.12 14.29 -18.33
C VAL A 203 25.00 13.50 -17.36
N ILE A 204 26.30 13.38 -17.61
CA ILE A 204 27.25 12.76 -16.68
C ILE A 204 27.29 13.54 -15.36
N LEU A 205 27.46 14.86 -15.41
CA LEU A 205 27.59 15.71 -14.22
C LEU A 205 26.32 15.66 -13.36
N LEU A 206 25.15 15.81 -13.98
CA LEU A 206 23.86 15.74 -13.28
C LEU A 206 23.62 14.36 -12.69
N ARG A 207 23.94 13.28 -13.43
CA ARG A 207 23.81 11.91 -12.93
C ARG A 207 24.77 11.61 -11.78
N GLU A 208 26.00 12.12 -11.82
CA GLU A 208 26.99 11.94 -10.74
C GLU A 208 26.66 12.76 -9.48
N ALA A 209 25.92 13.86 -9.62
CA ALA A 209 25.41 14.64 -8.48
C ALA A 209 24.07 14.14 -7.94
N SER A 210 23.33 13.36 -8.71
CA SER A 210 21.99 12.87 -8.36
C SER A 210 21.99 11.82 -7.25
N LEU A 211 20.80 11.56 -6.67
CA LEU A 211 20.55 10.52 -5.67
C LEU A 211 20.47 9.11 -6.30
N LEU A 212 21.42 8.79 -7.17
CA LEU A 212 21.51 7.53 -7.91
C LEU A 212 22.74 6.73 -7.50
N GLY A 213 22.53 5.45 -7.21
CA GLY A 213 23.58 4.46 -7.12
C GLY A 213 23.75 3.71 -8.45
N ARG A 214 25.00 3.32 -8.74
CA ARG A 214 25.34 2.50 -9.91
C ARG A 214 25.98 1.18 -9.48
N ALA A 215 25.55 0.07 -10.06
CA ALA A 215 26.17 -1.24 -9.93
C ALA A 215 26.32 -1.87 -11.33
N GLY A 216 27.52 -1.82 -11.89
CA GLY A 216 27.75 -2.21 -13.29
C GLY A 216 26.93 -1.34 -14.26
N ASN A 217 26.00 -1.97 -14.98
CA ASN A 217 25.10 -1.31 -15.94
C ASN A 217 23.72 -0.97 -15.34
N GLN A 218 23.53 -1.21 -14.04
CA GLN A 218 22.28 -0.94 -13.35
C GLN A 218 22.37 0.39 -12.59
N TYR A 219 21.38 1.24 -12.82
CA TYR A 219 21.20 2.52 -12.16
C TYR A 219 19.93 2.47 -11.33
N ARG A 220 19.97 3.07 -10.14
CA ARG A 220 18.82 3.09 -9.23
C ARG A 220 18.90 4.24 -8.26
N PHE A 221 17.75 4.79 -7.88
CA PHE A 221 17.69 5.71 -6.75
C PHE A 221 18.23 5.04 -5.48
N ILE A 222 18.89 5.82 -4.63
CA ILE A 222 19.44 5.33 -3.36
C ILE A 222 18.38 4.69 -2.47
N HIS A 223 17.10 5.02 -2.66
CA HIS A 223 15.97 4.37 -2.02
C HIS A 223 14.69 4.56 -2.86
N ARG A 224 13.72 3.64 -2.75
CA ARG A 224 12.48 3.68 -3.54
C ARG A 224 11.66 4.93 -3.24
N SER A 225 11.64 5.36 -1.97
CA SER A 225 10.92 6.58 -1.60
C SER A 225 11.49 7.85 -2.23
N ILE A 226 12.76 7.86 -2.67
CA ILE A 226 13.34 9.00 -3.40
C ILE A 226 12.80 9.03 -4.83
N LEU A 227 12.68 7.86 -5.48
CA LEU A 227 12.01 7.74 -6.79
C LEU A 227 10.55 8.20 -6.70
N GLU A 228 9.81 7.69 -5.70
CA GLU A 228 8.39 8.05 -5.45
C GLU A 228 8.23 9.54 -5.13
N TYR A 229 9.16 10.11 -4.35
CA TYR A 229 9.21 11.53 -4.05
C TYR A 229 9.40 12.37 -5.32
N PHE A 230 10.42 12.09 -6.15
CA PHE A 230 10.64 12.86 -7.38
C PHE A 230 9.52 12.68 -8.39
N PHE A 231 8.90 11.50 -8.46
CA PHE A 231 7.69 11.30 -9.25
C PHE A 231 6.54 12.18 -8.74
N SER A 232 6.33 12.27 -7.42
CA SER A 232 5.32 13.17 -6.85
C SER A 232 5.59 14.65 -7.18
N CYS A 233 6.86 15.05 -7.28
CA CYS A 233 7.24 16.39 -7.72
C CYS A 233 6.90 16.61 -9.20
N ALA A 234 7.16 15.62 -10.06
CA ALA A 234 6.78 15.70 -11.48
C ALA A 234 5.26 15.83 -11.67
N VAL A 235 4.47 15.05 -10.93
CA VAL A 235 2.99 15.15 -10.93
C VAL A 235 2.49 16.52 -10.50
N TRP A 236 3.16 17.14 -9.53
CA TRP A 236 2.84 18.49 -9.10
C TRP A 236 3.21 19.53 -10.16
N ASP A 237 4.41 19.46 -10.71
CA ASP A 237 4.89 20.50 -11.63
C ASP A 237 4.16 20.51 -12.98
N THR A 238 3.55 19.39 -13.41
CA THR A 238 2.61 19.41 -14.56
C THR A 238 1.36 20.26 -14.34
N THR A 239 1.16 20.80 -13.13
CA THR A 239 0.04 21.69 -12.79
C THR A 239 0.46 23.17 -12.68
N ARG A 240 1.77 23.48 -12.79
CA ARG A 240 2.26 24.87 -12.91
C ARG A 240 2.19 25.28 -14.37
N SER A 241 1.34 26.26 -14.72
CA SER A 241 1.52 27.00 -15.98
C SER A 241 2.59 28.06 -15.79
N ASP A 242 3.38 28.32 -16.84
CA ASP A 242 4.37 29.41 -16.86
C ASP A 242 3.74 30.81 -17.01
N ASP A 243 2.43 30.91 -17.25
CA ASP A 243 1.71 32.19 -17.32
C ASP A 243 1.29 32.71 -15.93
N GLU A 244 2.16 33.51 -15.32
CA GLU A 244 1.94 34.19 -14.02
C GLU A 244 0.87 35.31 -14.05
N PHE A 245 0.25 35.60 -15.20
CA PHE A 245 -0.57 36.80 -15.42
C PHE A 245 -2.08 36.60 -15.59
N ASP A 246 -2.62 35.37 -15.55
CA ASP A 246 -4.08 35.15 -15.64
C ASP A 246 -4.59 34.07 -14.66
N PRO A 247 -5.23 34.48 -13.54
CA PRO A 247 -5.84 33.56 -12.56
C PRO A 247 -7.04 32.76 -13.11
N HIS A 248 -7.56 33.10 -14.30
CA HIS A 248 -8.74 32.49 -14.90
C HIS A 248 -8.47 31.76 -16.23
N ALA A 249 -7.22 31.74 -16.72
CA ALA A 249 -6.85 31.07 -17.97
C ALA A 249 -6.86 29.53 -17.90
N TYR A 250 -6.87 28.92 -16.70
CA TYR A 250 -6.56 27.50 -16.54
C TYR A 250 -7.52 26.51 -17.22
N LEU A 251 -8.81 26.84 -17.38
CA LEU A 251 -9.73 25.99 -18.16
C LEU A 251 -9.57 26.18 -19.68
N ALA A 252 -8.92 27.27 -20.12
CA ALA A 252 -8.54 27.47 -21.51
C ALA A 252 -7.11 26.94 -21.83
N SER A 253 -6.30 26.73 -20.79
CA SER A 253 -4.90 26.29 -20.85
C SER A 253 -4.64 24.96 -20.13
N VAL A 254 -5.61 24.04 -20.08
CA VAL A 254 -5.23 22.63 -20.23
C VAL A 254 -4.48 22.61 -21.54
N ASP A 255 -3.16 22.61 -21.45
CA ASP A 255 -2.26 22.80 -22.56
C ASP A 255 -2.77 21.94 -23.72
N ARG A 256 -3.28 22.58 -24.78
CA ARG A 256 -3.85 21.87 -25.94
C ARG A 256 -2.79 20.99 -26.64
N THR A 257 -1.57 20.94 -26.12
CA THR A 257 -0.46 20.12 -26.57
C THR A 257 -0.29 18.80 -25.80
N LEU A 258 -0.79 18.67 -24.56
CA LEU A 258 -0.70 17.43 -23.77
C LEU A 258 -2.09 16.80 -23.59
N SER A 259 -2.31 15.67 -24.26
CA SER A 259 -3.54 14.88 -24.11
C SER A 259 -3.75 14.48 -22.66
N ILE A 260 -4.99 14.41 -22.17
CA ILE A 260 -5.26 13.89 -20.82
C ILE A 260 -4.74 12.46 -20.63
N ALA A 261 -4.59 11.71 -21.72
CA ALA A 261 -3.93 10.40 -21.74
C ALA A 261 -2.46 10.48 -21.29
N ASP A 262 -1.76 11.58 -21.58
CA ASP A 262 -0.34 11.78 -21.27
C ASP A 262 -0.11 12.38 -19.86
N HIS A 263 -1.19 12.83 -19.19
CA HIS A 263 -1.13 13.37 -17.84
C HIS A 263 -0.60 12.31 -16.87
N LEU A 264 0.33 12.67 -15.97
CA LEU A 264 1.01 11.70 -15.10
C LEU A 264 0.05 10.95 -14.15
N LEU A 265 -1.05 11.60 -13.74
CA LEU A 265 -2.13 10.95 -12.97
C LEU A 265 -2.96 9.96 -13.81
N SER A 266 -2.93 10.00 -15.14
CA SER A 266 -3.64 9.05 -16.00
C SER A 266 -2.84 7.78 -16.26
N MET A 267 -1.51 7.82 -16.09
CA MET A 267 -0.61 6.73 -16.50
C MET A 267 -0.79 5.44 -15.68
N ARG A 268 -1.23 5.54 -14.41
CA ARG A 268 -1.37 4.38 -13.54
C ARG A 268 -2.33 4.65 -12.39
N ASN A 269 -2.95 3.59 -11.87
CA ASN A 269 -3.59 3.64 -10.58
C ASN A 269 -2.57 3.87 -9.44
N LEU A 270 -2.63 5.04 -8.80
CA LEU A 270 -1.77 5.41 -7.68
C LEU A 270 -2.28 4.85 -6.34
N VAL A 271 -3.48 4.28 -6.28
CA VAL A 271 -3.99 3.60 -5.07
C VAL A 271 -3.06 2.45 -4.65
N SER A 272 -2.39 1.80 -5.61
CA SER A 272 -1.37 0.78 -5.34
C SER A 272 0.01 1.36 -4.94
N GLU A 273 0.16 2.69 -4.95
CA GLU A 273 1.41 3.40 -4.65
C GLU A 273 1.21 4.37 -3.47
N PRO A 274 0.99 3.86 -2.24
CA PRO A 274 0.55 4.66 -1.10
C PRO A 274 1.55 5.76 -0.69
N SER A 275 2.86 5.55 -0.88
CA SER A 275 3.89 6.54 -0.60
C SER A 275 3.74 7.79 -1.48
N ILE A 276 3.44 7.61 -2.77
CA ILE A 276 3.25 8.71 -3.73
C ILE A 276 2.01 9.52 -3.31
N ILE A 277 0.92 8.84 -2.97
CA ILE A 277 -0.29 9.50 -2.45
C ILE A 277 0.04 10.33 -1.20
N LEU A 278 0.84 9.82 -0.26
CA LEU A 278 1.20 10.57 0.94
C LEU A 278 1.95 11.86 0.63
N PHE A 279 2.91 11.84 -0.31
CA PHE A 279 3.58 13.06 -0.75
C PHE A 279 2.60 14.05 -1.41
N LEU A 280 1.74 13.56 -2.31
CA LEU A 280 0.77 14.41 -2.99
C LEU A 280 -0.27 15.01 -2.01
N VAL A 281 -0.69 14.26 -1.00
CA VAL A 281 -1.58 14.75 0.07
C VAL A 281 -0.94 15.89 0.85
N GLU A 282 0.32 15.74 1.27
CA GLU A 282 1.05 16.81 1.97
C GLU A 282 1.20 18.05 1.07
N ARG A 283 1.38 17.88 -0.26
CA ARG A 283 1.41 18.99 -1.22
C ARG A 283 0.06 19.69 -1.38
N VAL A 284 -1.05 18.95 -1.45
CA VAL A 284 -2.41 19.53 -1.50
C VAL A 284 -2.68 20.38 -0.26
N GLN A 285 -2.20 19.97 0.91
CA GLN A 285 -2.35 20.73 2.14
C GLN A 285 -1.51 22.01 2.16
N ALA A 286 -0.38 22.03 1.45
CA ALA A 286 0.52 23.17 1.37
C ALA A 286 0.17 24.16 0.24
N GLN A 287 -0.49 23.70 -0.83
CA GLN A 287 -0.67 24.47 -2.07
C GLN A 287 -2.13 24.45 -2.54
N PRO A 288 -2.89 25.57 -2.42
CA PRO A 288 -4.29 25.66 -2.84
C PRO A 288 -4.51 25.35 -4.33
N ASN A 289 -3.63 25.83 -5.22
CA ASN A 289 -3.78 25.65 -6.66
C ASN A 289 -3.76 24.16 -7.06
N PHE A 290 -2.99 23.32 -6.35
CA PHE A 290 -2.97 21.89 -6.63
C PHE A 290 -4.33 21.25 -6.40
N LYS A 291 -4.99 21.66 -5.31
CA LYS A 291 -6.30 21.16 -4.93
C LYS A 291 -7.34 21.46 -6.02
N GLU A 292 -7.31 22.67 -6.57
CA GLU A 292 -8.21 23.11 -7.63
C GLU A 292 -7.99 22.29 -8.91
N HIS A 293 -6.74 22.03 -9.28
CA HIS A 293 -6.41 21.14 -10.40
C HIS A 293 -6.97 19.73 -10.23
N LEU A 294 -6.80 19.13 -9.04
CA LEU A 294 -7.34 17.80 -8.77
C LEU A 294 -8.88 17.79 -8.82
N LEU A 295 -9.54 18.85 -8.36
CA LEU A 295 -11.00 18.98 -8.47
C LEU A 295 -11.43 19.09 -9.94
N ALA A 296 -10.70 19.85 -10.76
CA ALA A 296 -10.96 19.96 -12.20
C ALA A 296 -10.82 18.62 -12.92
N LEU A 297 -9.82 17.79 -12.58
CA LEU A 297 -9.69 16.44 -13.14
C LEU A 297 -10.87 15.52 -12.77
N VAL A 298 -11.39 15.65 -11.54
CA VAL A 298 -12.59 14.90 -11.14
C VAL A 298 -13.81 15.35 -11.95
N ASP A 299 -13.98 16.66 -12.16
CA ASP A 299 -15.09 17.21 -12.94
C ASP A 299 -14.99 16.85 -14.43
N LEU A 300 -13.78 16.88 -15.00
CA LEU A 300 -13.52 16.52 -16.39
C LEU A 300 -13.89 15.06 -16.71
N SER A 301 -13.80 14.17 -15.71
CA SER A 301 -14.24 12.77 -15.84
C SER A 301 -15.74 12.61 -16.11
N LYS A 302 -16.56 13.66 -15.92
CA LYS A 302 -17.98 13.67 -16.25
C LYS A 302 -18.23 13.63 -17.76
N SER A 303 -17.37 14.26 -18.55
CA SER A 303 -17.46 14.30 -20.01
C SER A 303 -16.43 13.40 -20.71
N GLU A 304 -15.25 13.22 -20.14
CA GLU A 304 -14.13 12.54 -20.80
C GLU A 304 -13.79 11.19 -20.16
N THR A 305 -13.98 10.10 -20.91
CA THR A 305 -13.64 8.76 -20.42
C THR A 305 -12.14 8.57 -20.17
N GLN A 306 -11.28 9.25 -20.94
CA GLN A 306 -9.82 9.17 -20.78
C GLN A 306 -9.33 9.78 -19.46
N ALA A 307 -10.08 10.71 -18.88
CA ALA A 307 -9.76 11.33 -17.58
C ALA A 307 -10.03 10.41 -16.38
N SER A 308 -10.64 9.23 -16.60
CA SER A 308 -11.15 8.40 -15.52
C SER A 308 -10.08 7.92 -14.52
N GLN A 309 -8.90 7.53 -15.02
CA GLN A 309 -7.79 7.12 -14.15
C GLN A 309 -7.22 8.30 -13.36
N ALA A 310 -7.05 9.46 -14.01
CA ALA A 310 -6.61 10.68 -13.33
C ALA A 310 -7.61 11.13 -12.27
N ALA A 311 -8.90 11.07 -12.55
CA ALA A 311 -9.96 11.41 -11.62
C ALA A 311 -10.01 10.46 -10.41
N ALA A 312 -9.84 9.15 -10.62
CA ALA A 312 -9.77 8.17 -9.55
C ALA A 312 -8.59 8.45 -8.59
N ASN A 313 -7.43 8.79 -9.15
CA ASN A 313 -6.26 9.20 -8.37
C ASN A 313 -6.48 10.54 -7.67
N ALA A 314 -7.03 11.53 -8.38
CA ALA A 314 -7.28 12.87 -7.87
C ALA A 314 -8.25 12.86 -6.69
N ILE A 315 -9.40 12.18 -6.81
CA ILE A 315 -10.36 12.11 -5.70
C ILE A 315 -9.81 11.33 -4.50
N THR A 316 -8.99 10.29 -4.73
CA THR A 316 -8.28 9.56 -3.67
C THR A 316 -7.36 10.50 -2.89
N ILE A 317 -6.55 11.31 -3.59
CA ILE A 317 -5.64 12.29 -2.97
C ILE A 317 -6.44 13.37 -2.22
N LEU A 318 -7.50 13.90 -2.82
CA LEU A 318 -8.37 14.92 -2.21
C LEU A 318 -9.03 14.42 -0.93
N VAL A 319 -9.63 13.23 -0.94
CA VAL A 319 -10.26 12.65 0.25
C VAL A 319 -9.23 12.45 1.36
N ARG A 320 -8.06 11.89 1.05
CA ARG A 320 -6.98 11.69 2.03
C ARG A 320 -6.35 12.99 2.53
N SER A 321 -6.41 14.08 1.76
CA SER A 321 -5.98 15.40 2.22
C SER A 321 -6.99 16.08 3.16
N GLY A 322 -8.20 15.52 3.26
CA GLY A 322 -9.29 16.03 4.11
C GLY A 322 -10.34 16.83 3.35
N GLN A 323 -10.32 16.84 2.01
CA GLN A 323 -11.36 17.47 1.21
C GLN A 323 -12.72 16.80 1.48
N ARG A 324 -13.73 17.64 1.68
CA ARG A 324 -15.11 17.20 1.89
C ARG A 324 -15.90 17.38 0.59
N PHE A 325 -16.77 16.43 0.32
CA PHE A 325 -17.65 16.38 -0.85
C PHE A 325 -19.13 16.37 -0.40
N ASN A 326 -19.44 17.04 0.71
CA ASN A 326 -20.81 17.12 1.19
C ASN A 326 -21.64 18.03 0.27
N GLY A 327 -22.81 17.57 -0.16
CA GLY A 327 -23.72 18.32 -1.03
C GLY A 327 -23.16 18.62 -2.43
N THR A 328 -22.02 18.04 -2.81
CA THR A 328 -21.38 18.33 -4.10
C THR A 328 -22.07 17.58 -5.24
N ASP A 329 -22.14 18.23 -6.41
CA ASP A 329 -22.60 17.60 -7.64
C ASP A 329 -21.48 16.75 -8.27
N LEU A 330 -21.55 15.45 -8.00
CA LEU A 330 -20.66 14.42 -8.55
C LEU A 330 -21.41 13.50 -9.52
N GLN A 331 -22.48 13.98 -10.15
CA GLN A 331 -23.21 13.19 -11.15
C GLN A 331 -22.29 12.88 -12.32
N ARG A 332 -22.37 11.64 -12.82
CA ARG A 332 -21.64 11.12 -13.99
C ARG A 332 -20.12 11.07 -13.84
N ILE A 333 -19.56 11.28 -12.65
CA ILE A 333 -18.10 11.13 -12.47
C ILE A 333 -17.67 9.69 -12.77
N ARG A 334 -16.44 9.53 -13.24
CA ARG A 334 -15.86 8.21 -13.56
C ARG A 334 -14.59 8.00 -12.76
N ILE A 335 -14.70 7.30 -11.63
CA ILE A 335 -13.59 7.11 -10.68
C ILE A 335 -13.38 5.64 -10.29
N PRO A 336 -13.32 4.69 -11.25
CA PRO A 336 -13.22 3.28 -10.95
C PRO A 336 -11.95 2.98 -10.14
N GLY A 337 -12.09 2.12 -9.12
CA GLY A 337 -11.00 1.69 -8.24
C GLY A 337 -10.45 2.76 -7.29
N ALA A 338 -11.07 3.96 -7.22
CA ALA A 338 -10.64 5.01 -6.29
C ALA A 338 -10.76 4.56 -4.83
N ASP A 339 -9.85 5.02 -3.98
CA ASP A 339 -9.91 4.78 -2.54
C ASP A 339 -10.31 6.05 -1.80
N VAL A 340 -11.60 6.13 -1.47
CA VAL A 340 -12.21 7.25 -0.76
C VAL A 340 -12.58 6.88 0.68
N THR A 341 -11.84 5.93 1.27
CA THR A 341 -11.98 5.48 2.65
C THR A 341 -12.01 6.67 3.62
N GLY A 342 -13.02 6.71 4.51
CA GLY A 342 -13.19 7.78 5.49
C GLY A 342 -13.62 9.13 4.91
N GLY A 343 -13.88 9.21 3.60
CA GLY A 343 -14.31 10.43 2.94
C GLY A 343 -15.70 10.89 3.37
N ARG A 344 -15.98 12.19 3.21
CA ARG A 344 -17.26 12.80 3.59
C ARG A 344 -18.03 13.22 2.35
N PHE A 345 -19.13 12.53 2.09
CA PHE A 345 -20.01 12.64 0.92
C PHE A 345 -21.48 12.77 1.35
N ASP A 346 -21.76 13.33 2.53
CA ASP A 346 -23.14 13.50 2.99
C ASP A 346 -23.90 14.39 1.98
N SER A 347 -25.05 13.94 1.50
CA SER A 347 -25.89 14.60 0.50
C SER A 347 -25.25 14.78 -0.88
N ALA A 348 -24.13 14.11 -1.17
CA ALA A 348 -23.48 14.15 -2.49
C ALA A 348 -24.39 13.55 -3.57
N GLN A 349 -24.38 14.14 -4.76
CA GLN A 349 -25.12 13.64 -5.91
C GLN A 349 -24.17 12.77 -6.75
N LEU A 350 -24.36 11.44 -6.78
CA LEU A 350 -23.50 10.45 -7.46
C LEU A 350 -24.27 9.68 -8.55
N GLN A 351 -25.34 10.25 -9.07
CA GLN A 351 -26.19 9.61 -10.07
C GLN A 351 -25.44 9.39 -11.38
N ASP A 352 -25.72 8.27 -12.03
CA ASP A 352 -25.12 7.90 -13.31
C ASP A 352 -23.57 7.80 -13.30
N SER A 353 -22.94 7.78 -12.11
CA SER A 353 -21.50 7.73 -11.95
C SER A 353 -20.95 6.32 -12.11
N ASN A 354 -19.72 6.20 -12.62
CA ASN A 354 -18.97 4.94 -12.59
C ASN A 354 -18.15 4.87 -11.30
N LEU A 355 -18.60 4.02 -10.37
CA LEU A 355 -17.97 3.79 -9.08
C LEU A 355 -17.43 2.35 -8.95
N THR A 356 -17.24 1.63 -10.06
CA THR A 356 -16.80 0.22 -10.04
C THR A 356 -15.50 0.07 -9.24
N GLY A 357 -15.49 -0.84 -8.26
CA GLY A 357 -14.32 -1.12 -7.42
C GLY A 357 -13.95 -0.05 -6.40
N VAL A 358 -14.74 1.03 -6.27
CA VAL A 358 -14.45 2.13 -5.34
C VAL A 358 -14.51 1.66 -3.90
N ASN A 359 -13.52 2.06 -3.09
CA ASN A 359 -13.50 1.79 -1.66
C ASN A 359 -14.11 2.97 -0.88
N LEU A 360 -15.33 2.78 -0.38
CA LEU A 360 -16.10 3.67 0.49
C LEU A 360 -16.07 3.25 1.97
N THR A 361 -15.13 2.39 2.37
CA THR A 361 -14.99 1.95 3.76
C THR A 361 -14.96 3.15 4.73
N LYS A 362 -15.81 3.14 5.76
CA LYS A 362 -15.92 4.23 6.75
C LYS A 362 -16.30 5.61 6.18
N ALA A 363 -16.72 5.70 4.92
CA ALA A 363 -17.15 6.97 4.32
C ALA A 363 -18.50 7.43 4.88
N TRP A 364 -18.70 8.75 4.98
CA TRP A 364 -19.96 9.35 5.40
C TRP A 364 -20.80 9.63 4.17
N ILE A 365 -21.89 8.88 3.98
CA ILE A 365 -22.71 8.89 2.76
C ILE A 365 -24.19 9.15 3.06
N ARG A 366 -24.51 9.86 4.14
CA ARG A 366 -25.91 10.08 4.54
C ARG A 366 -26.61 10.91 3.48
N GLN A 367 -27.78 10.46 3.01
CA GLN A 367 -28.54 11.13 1.94
C GLN A 367 -27.75 11.30 0.61
N ALA A 368 -26.66 10.57 0.41
CA ALA A 368 -26.00 10.55 -0.89
C ALA A 368 -26.87 9.82 -1.91
N ASN A 369 -26.92 10.33 -3.15
CA ASN A 369 -27.77 9.78 -4.20
C ASN A 369 -26.96 8.96 -5.20
N PHE A 370 -27.09 7.63 -5.13
CA PHE A 370 -26.39 6.69 -6.02
C PHE A 370 -27.27 6.19 -7.19
N SER A 371 -28.38 6.88 -7.51
CA SER A 371 -29.33 6.41 -8.53
C SER A 371 -28.64 6.15 -9.87
N ARG A 372 -28.76 4.91 -10.39
CA ARG A 372 -28.13 4.44 -11.64
C ARG A 372 -26.59 4.50 -11.67
N ALA A 373 -25.93 4.63 -10.52
CA ALA A 373 -24.47 4.49 -10.45
C ALA A 373 -24.04 3.04 -10.73
N GLN A 374 -22.88 2.85 -11.35
CA GLN A 374 -22.25 1.53 -11.49
C GLN A 374 -21.55 1.19 -10.17
N MET A 375 -22.07 0.18 -9.46
CA MET A 375 -21.66 -0.16 -8.09
C MET A 375 -20.92 -1.50 -7.98
N GLU A 376 -20.55 -2.11 -9.11
CA GLU A 376 -19.88 -3.41 -9.13
C GLU A 376 -18.56 -3.36 -8.33
N GLY A 377 -18.39 -4.26 -7.35
CA GLY A 377 -17.18 -4.32 -6.53
C GLY A 377 -16.95 -3.12 -5.60
N VAL A 378 -17.94 -2.23 -5.42
CA VAL A 378 -17.86 -1.15 -4.41
C VAL A 378 -17.76 -1.75 -3.02
N ARG A 379 -16.81 -1.24 -2.22
CA ARG A 379 -16.59 -1.72 -0.84
C ARG A 379 -17.04 -0.68 0.16
N PHE A 380 -18.05 -0.98 0.98
CA PHE A 380 -18.50 -0.11 2.07
C PHE A 380 -17.81 -0.40 3.41
N GLY A 381 -16.89 -1.35 3.44
CA GLY A 381 -16.28 -1.84 4.68
C GLY A 381 -17.20 -2.75 5.48
N GLU A 382 -18.19 -3.35 4.80
CA GLU A 382 -19.01 -4.42 5.37
C GLU A 382 -18.12 -5.58 5.79
N LEU A 383 -18.35 -6.10 7.00
CA LEU A 383 -17.76 -7.37 7.39
C LEU A 383 -18.33 -8.44 6.46
N PRO A 384 -17.54 -9.46 6.10
CA PRO A 384 -18.05 -10.58 5.32
C PRO A 384 -19.30 -11.14 5.99
N TYR A 385 -20.38 -11.30 5.22
CA TYR A 385 -21.62 -11.92 5.69
C TYR A 385 -21.82 -13.24 4.95
N LEU A 386 -22.39 -14.21 5.66
CA LEU A 386 -22.73 -15.51 5.11
C LEU A 386 -24.09 -15.38 4.42
N ASN A 387 -24.17 -15.80 3.16
CA ASN A 387 -25.44 -15.87 2.45
C ASN A 387 -26.04 -17.27 2.61
N GLU A 388 -27.08 -17.39 3.43
CA GLU A 388 -27.85 -18.62 3.64
C GLU A 388 -29.33 -18.37 3.45
N ASP A 389 -30.00 -19.31 2.76
CA ASP A 389 -31.43 -19.26 2.48
C ASP A 389 -32.28 -19.78 3.67
N SER A 390 -31.63 -20.14 4.79
CA SER A 390 -32.24 -20.75 5.97
C SER A 390 -31.58 -20.24 7.25
N SER A 391 -32.36 -20.22 8.35
CA SER A 391 -31.84 -19.90 9.69
C SER A 391 -30.68 -20.82 10.08
N ILE A 392 -29.63 -20.21 10.65
CA ILE A 392 -28.48 -20.91 11.23
C ILE A 392 -28.75 -21.09 12.73
N TRP A 393 -28.61 -22.32 13.22
CA TRP A 393 -28.87 -22.67 14.63
C TRP A 393 -27.60 -23.01 15.42
N SER A 394 -26.52 -23.33 14.72
CA SER A 394 -25.22 -23.62 15.32
C SER A 394 -24.08 -23.26 14.38
N CYS A 395 -22.90 -22.99 14.94
CA CYS A 395 -21.71 -22.72 14.15
C CYS A 395 -20.44 -23.17 14.86
N ALA A 396 -19.39 -23.45 14.09
CA ALA A 396 -18.06 -23.79 14.60
C ALA A 396 -16.95 -23.29 13.67
N LEU A 397 -15.81 -22.91 14.24
CA LEU A 397 -14.55 -22.68 13.51
C LEU A 397 -13.66 -23.90 13.63
N SER A 398 -12.94 -24.23 12.56
CA SER A 398 -11.89 -25.24 12.60
C SER A 398 -10.73 -24.80 13.50
N PRO A 399 -9.96 -25.73 14.08
CA PRO A 399 -8.86 -25.39 15.00
C PRO A 399 -7.76 -24.52 14.39
N ASP A 400 -7.54 -24.64 13.07
CA ASP A 400 -6.59 -23.82 12.31
C ASP A 400 -7.18 -22.46 11.88
N GLY A 401 -8.48 -22.24 12.11
CA GLY A 401 -9.20 -21.02 11.77
C GLY A 401 -9.50 -20.85 10.28
N ASN A 402 -9.18 -21.82 9.43
CA ASN A 402 -9.33 -21.71 7.97
C ASN A 402 -10.74 -22.01 7.47
N THR A 403 -11.55 -22.73 8.26
CA THR A 403 -12.89 -23.17 7.87
C THR A 403 -13.93 -22.80 8.91
N PHE A 404 -15.06 -22.27 8.47
CA PHE A 404 -16.25 -22.02 9.28
C PHE A 404 -17.38 -22.95 8.85
N ALA A 405 -18.06 -23.57 9.82
CA ALA A 405 -19.20 -24.45 9.59
C ALA A 405 -20.47 -23.86 10.19
N ALA A 406 -21.58 -23.91 9.46
CA ALA A 406 -22.90 -23.40 9.87
C ALA A 406 -23.94 -24.53 9.78
N GLY A 407 -24.57 -24.88 10.90
CA GLY A 407 -25.65 -25.85 10.96
C GLY A 407 -27.02 -25.19 10.75
N LEU A 408 -27.76 -25.63 9.74
CA LEU A 408 -28.98 -24.98 9.27
C LEU A 408 -30.27 -25.59 9.85
N ASP A 409 -31.38 -24.85 9.75
CA ASP A 409 -32.74 -25.33 10.09
C ASP A 409 -33.16 -26.54 9.25
N THR A 410 -32.68 -26.62 8.01
CA THR A 410 -32.97 -27.71 7.07
C THR A 410 -32.35 -29.05 7.45
N GLY A 411 -31.32 -29.07 8.29
CA GLY A 411 -30.49 -30.25 8.55
C GLY A 411 -29.22 -30.32 7.70
N ASP A 412 -28.93 -29.31 6.91
CA ASP A 412 -27.67 -29.19 6.18
C ASP A 412 -26.60 -28.47 7.01
N ILE A 413 -25.33 -28.74 6.71
CA ILE A 413 -24.18 -27.99 7.25
C ILE A 413 -23.47 -27.33 6.09
N SER A 414 -23.44 -25.99 6.06
CA SER A 414 -22.64 -25.26 5.09
C SER A 414 -21.23 -24.99 5.61
N MET A 415 -20.24 -25.17 4.76
CA MET A 415 -18.84 -24.91 5.03
C MET A 415 -18.38 -23.67 4.27
N TYR A 416 -17.53 -22.87 4.90
CA TYR A 416 -17.03 -21.61 4.38
C TYR A 416 -15.52 -21.50 4.58
N ASP A 417 -14.84 -20.97 3.56
CA ASP A 417 -13.45 -20.53 3.68
C ASP A 417 -13.42 -19.21 4.47
N THR A 418 -12.61 -19.09 5.51
CA THR A 418 -12.63 -17.90 6.39
C THR A 418 -11.83 -16.72 5.84
N ALA A 419 -11.00 -16.92 4.82
CA ALA A 419 -10.28 -15.84 4.16
C ALA A 419 -11.17 -15.07 3.18
N THR A 420 -12.06 -15.79 2.50
CA THR A 420 -12.93 -15.25 1.44
C THR A 420 -14.41 -15.21 1.82
N TRP A 421 -14.81 -15.95 2.86
CA TRP A 421 -16.20 -16.16 3.30
C TRP A 421 -17.12 -16.67 2.20
N THR A 422 -16.55 -17.41 1.25
CA THR A 422 -17.31 -18.08 0.19
C THR A 422 -17.72 -19.48 0.67
N LYS A 423 -18.96 -19.88 0.35
CA LYS A 423 -19.45 -21.23 0.64
C LYS A 423 -18.65 -22.23 -0.17
N THR A 424 -17.89 -23.09 0.50
CA THR A 424 -17.04 -24.08 -0.15
C THR A 424 -17.77 -25.38 -0.40
N ARG A 425 -18.58 -25.83 0.57
CA ARG A 425 -19.22 -27.15 0.57
C ARG A 425 -20.51 -27.16 1.39
N THR A 426 -21.33 -28.20 1.22
CA THR A 426 -22.52 -28.47 2.04
C THR A 426 -22.61 -29.95 2.39
N PHE A 427 -22.66 -30.28 3.69
CA PHE A 427 -22.95 -31.63 4.14
C PHE A 427 -24.44 -31.82 4.34
N GLN A 428 -24.99 -32.86 3.71
CA GLN A 428 -26.40 -33.19 3.77
C GLN A 428 -26.62 -34.51 4.50
N GLY A 429 -27.68 -34.60 5.29
CA GLY A 429 -28.10 -35.89 5.83
C GLY A 429 -28.94 -35.84 7.09
N HIS A 430 -28.79 -34.83 7.95
CA HIS A 430 -29.73 -34.64 9.05
C HIS A 430 -31.11 -34.29 8.50
N LYS A 431 -32.16 -34.74 9.18
CA LYS A 431 -33.55 -34.54 8.71
C LYS A 431 -34.22 -33.30 9.30
N SER A 432 -33.49 -32.54 10.12
CA SER A 432 -34.01 -31.39 10.84
C SER A 432 -32.87 -30.55 11.45
N ARG A 433 -33.23 -29.41 12.06
CA ARG A 433 -32.33 -28.40 12.66
C ARG A 433 -31.10 -28.98 13.35
N ILE A 434 -29.96 -28.37 13.11
CA ILE A 434 -28.70 -28.72 13.78
C ILE A 434 -28.46 -27.76 14.94
N TYR A 435 -28.61 -28.27 16.17
CA TYR A 435 -28.45 -27.47 17.39
C TYR A 435 -27.03 -27.48 17.95
N GLY A 436 -26.27 -28.55 17.69
CA GLY A 436 -24.89 -28.67 18.14
C GLY A 436 -23.95 -28.91 16.97
N LEU A 437 -22.80 -28.23 16.96
CA LEU A 437 -21.77 -28.39 15.94
C LEU A 437 -20.38 -28.15 16.55
N CYS A 438 -19.42 -29.05 16.33
CA CYS A 438 -18.02 -28.80 16.69
C CYS A 438 -17.04 -29.58 15.81
N PHE A 439 -15.85 -29.01 15.62
CA PHE A 439 -14.74 -29.72 14.96
C PHE A 439 -14.01 -30.62 15.95
N SER A 440 -13.41 -31.70 15.43
CA SER A 440 -12.37 -32.43 16.15
C SER A 440 -11.15 -31.54 16.39
N PRO A 441 -10.33 -31.79 17.42
CA PRO A 441 -9.08 -31.04 17.63
C PRO A 441 -8.10 -31.14 16.47
N SER A 442 -8.19 -32.19 15.65
CA SER A 442 -7.41 -32.35 14.42
C SER A 442 -7.95 -31.56 13.22
N GLY A 443 -9.18 -31.05 13.28
CA GLY A 443 -9.87 -30.41 12.16
C GLY A 443 -10.39 -31.37 11.07
N LEU A 444 -9.99 -32.65 11.12
CA LEU A 444 -10.34 -33.65 10.11
C LEU A 444 -11.78 -34.14 10.17
N HIS A 445 -12.48 -33.94 11.29
CA HIS A 445 -13.86 -34.38 11.45
C HIS A 445 -14.72 -33.27 12.04
N LEU A 446 -16.01 -33.37 11.77
CA LEU A 446 -17.05 -32.53 12.35
C LEU A 446 -18.05 -33.43 13.09
N LEU A 447 -18.52 -32.99 14.24
CA LEU A 447 -19.60 -33.63 14.99
C LEU A 447 -20.79 -32.69 15.05
N SER A 448 -21.96 -33.17 14.64
CA SER A 448 -23.21 -32.43 14.71
C SER A 448 -24.25 -33.15 15.57
N GLY A 449 -25.15 -32.38 16.19
CA GLY A 449 -26.32 -32.87 16.91
C GLY A 449 -27.58 -32.17 16.44
N SER A 450 -28.65 -32.94 16.17
CA SER A 450 -29.85 -32.43 15.50
C SER A 450 -31.14 -32.68 16.28
N HIS A 451 -32.16 -31.91 15.91
CA HIS A 451 -33.56 -32.16 16.26
C HIS A 451 -34.06 -33.53 15.81
N ASP A 452 -33.44 -34.14 14.78
CA ASP A 452 -33.76 -35.51 14.33
C ASP A 452 -33.37 -36.62 15.31
N ARG A 453 -32.82 -36.24 16.48
CA ARG A 453 -32.42 -37.09 17.60
C ARG A 453 -31.17 -37.93 17.34
N THR A 454 -30.41 -37.61 16.30
CA THR A 454 -29.11 -38.22 16.04
C THR A 454 -27.99 -37.23 16.27
N ALA A 455 -26.82 -37.75 16.65
CA ALA A 455 -25.57 -37.05 16.44
C ALA A 455 -24.83 -37.70 15.27
N ARG A 456 -24.13 -36.93 14.45
CA ARG A 456 -23.42 -37.43 13.27
C ARG A 456 -21.98 -37.00 13.26
N LEU A 457 -21.12 -37.95 12.91
CA LEU A 457 -19.73 -37.69 12.61
C LEU A 457 -19.54 -37.57 11.11
N TRP A 458 -18.88 -36.50 10.68
CA TRP A 458 -18.61 -36.20 9.28
C TRP A 458 -17.11 -36.19 9.06
N SER A 459 -16.69 -36.78 7.94
CA SER A 459 -15.34 -36.62 7.43
C SER A 459 -15.22 -35.27 6.71
N SER A 460 -14.25 -34.45 7.10
CA SER A 460 -13.94 -33.22 6.35
C SER A 460 -13.32 -33.54 4.97
N GLU A 461 -12.74 -34.74 4.79
CA GLU A 461 -12.10 -35.17 3.54
C GLU A 461 -13.09 -35.75 2.53
N THR A 462 -13.97 -36.67 2.96
CA THR A 462 -14.88 -37.39 2.06
C THR A 462 -16.26 -36.75 1.93
N GLU A 463 -16.53 -35.70 2.71
CA GLU A 463 -17.80 -34.95 2.69
C GLU A 463 -19.03 -35.82 2.99
N SER A 464 -18.83 -36.91 3.74
CA SER A 464 -19.87 -37.89 4.04
C SER A 464 -20.01 -38.13 5.54
N THR A 465 -21.20 -38.55 5.97
CA THR A 465 -21.41 -39.07 7.32
C THR A 465 -20.62 -40.38 7.46
N GLU A 466 -19.66 -40.43 8.40
CA GLU A 466 -18.94 -41.65 8.75
C GLU A 466 -19.73 -42.47 9.77
N TYR A 467 -20.33 -41.80 10.76
CA TYR A 467 -21.09 -42.46 11.82
C TYR A 467 -22.38 -41.70 12.15
N ILE A 468 -23.45 -42.47 12.37
CA ILE A 468 -24.70 -41.98 12.93
C ILE A 468 -24.82 -42.55 14.35
N LEU A 469 -24.78 -41.66 15.33
CA LEU A 469 -24.90 -41.99 16.74
C LEU A 469 -26.38 -41.86 17.13
N GLU A 470 -27.05 -43.01 17.15
CA GLU A 470 -28.44 -43.16 17.57
C GLU A 470 -28.56 -43.44 19.08
N GLY A 471 -29.76 -43.31 19.63
CA GLY A 471 -30.06 -43.64 21.03
C GLY A 471 -30.59 -42.49 21.89
N HIS A 472 -30.60 -41.25 21.38
CA HIS A 472 -31.31 -40.16 22.04
C HIS A 472 -32.81 -40.23 21.77
N GLU A 473 -33.63 -40.13 22.80
CA GLU A 473 -35.10 -40.12 22.69
C GLU A 473 -35.64 -38.73 22.28
N MET A 474 -34.83 -37.68 22.47
CA MET A 474 -35.14 -36.27 22.21
C MET A 474 -34.03 -35.58 21.42
N SER A 475 -34.27 -34.34 20.98
CA SER A 475 -33.32 -33.54 20.20
C SER A 475 -31.95 -33.44 20.87
N VAL A 476 -30.89 -33.66 20.09
CA VAL A 476 -29.51 -33.48 20.55
C VAL A 476 -29.17 -32.00 20.49
N SER A 477 -29.07 -31.36 21.65
CA SER A 477 -28.85 -29.91 21.75
C SER A 477 -27.39 -29.53 21.87
N VAL A 478 -26.54 -30.46 22.34
CA VAL A 478 -25.12 -30.21 22.58
C VAL A 478 -24.30 -31.40 22.12
N VAL A 479 -23.17 -31.11 21.48
CA VAL A 479 -22.13 -32.07 21.11
C VAL A 479 -20.77 -31.53 21.50
N ALA A 480 -19.83 -32.41 21.85
CA ALA A 480 -18.48 -32.03 22.20
C ALA A 480 -17.48 -33.13 21.86
N TYR A 481 -16.29 -32.71 21.45
CA TYR A 481 -15.10 -33.55 21.37
C TYR A 481 -14.29 -33.48 22.66
N SER A 482 -13.67 -34.60 23.04
CA SER A 482 -12.61 -34.56 24.05
C SER A 482 -11.38 -33.84 23.50
N PRO A 483 -10.59 -33.14 24.35
CA PRO A 483 -9.38 -32.45 23.91
C PRO A 483 -8.35 -33.37 23.25
N CYS A 484 -8.34 -34.66 23.60
CA CYS A 484 -7.47 -35.65 22.96
C CYS A 484 -8.02 -36.20 21.63
N GLY A 485 -9.22 -35.81 21.21
CA GLY A 485 -9.87 -36.20 19.96
C GLY A 485 -10.42 -37.63 19.92
N LYS A 486 -10.27 -38.41 21.00
CA LYS A 486 -10.62 -39.85 21.02
C LYS A 486 -12.04 -40.15 21.49
N GLN A 487 -12.76 -39.18 22.01
CA GLN A 487 -14.09 -39.38 22.59
C GLN A 487 -15.01 -38.26 22.16
N VAL A 488 -16.29 -38.61 22.03
CA VAL A 488 -17.36 -37.66 21.73
C VAL A 488 -18.45 -37.77 22.79
N ALA A 489 -19.04 -36.64 23.13
CA ALA A 489 -20.17 -36.54 24.04
C ALA A 489 -21.33 -35.85 23.32
N SER A 490 -22.54 -36.33 23.59
CA SER A 490 -23.78 -35.68 23.12
C SER A 490 -24.82 -35.66 24.22
N ALA A 491 -25.61 -34.60 24.28
CA ALA A 491 -26.64 -34.42 25.28
C ALA A 491 -27.97 -34.01 24.64
N SER A 492 -29.06 -34.58 25.15
CA SER A 492 -30.42 -34.20 24.82
C SER A 492 -31.14 -33.70 26.08
N TYR A 493 -32.30 -33.05 25.91
CA TYR A 493 -33.08 -32.46 27.00
C TYR A 493 -33.50 -33.44 28.12
N MET A 494 -33.34 -34.76 27.97
CA MET A 494 -33.64 -35.73 29.04
C MET A 494 -32.63 -36.88 29.26
N LYS A 495 -31.57 -37.05 28.46
CA LYS A 495 -30.48 -38.04 28.72
C LYS A 495 -29.14 -37.60 28.12
N MET A 496 -28.03 -37.93 28.81
CA MET A 496 -26.65 -37.81 28.30
C MET A 496 -26.19 -39.16 27.74
N VAL A 497 -25.59 -39.17 26.54
CA VAL A 497 -24.99 -40.36 25.92
C VAL A 497 -23.49 -40.10 25.70
N ARG A 498 -22.65 -41.06 26.09
CA ARG A 498 -21.19 -41.03 25.89
C ARG A 498 -20.80 -42.10 24.86
N GLY A 499 -20.01 -41.72 23.86
CA GLY A 499 -19.46 -42.65 22.85
C GLY A 499 -17.93 -42.58 22.81
N SER A 500 -17.29 -43.75 22.76
CA SER A 500 -15.87 -43.88 22.38
C SER A 500 -15.78 -44.05 20.86
N LEU A 501 -14.89 -43.30 20.21
CA LEU A 501 -14.58 -43.45 18.79
C LEU A 501 -13.68 -44.65 18.53
#